data_AF-A0A959H4L1-F1
#
_entry.id   AF-A0A959H4L1-F1
#
_cell.length_a   1.000
_cell.length_b   1.000
_cell.length_c   1.000
_cell.angle_alpha   90.00
_cell.angle_beta   90.00
_cell.angle_gamma   90.00
#
_symmetry.space_group_name_H-M   'P 1'
#
loop_
_entity.id
_entity.type
_entity.pdbx_description
1 polymer ?
#
loop_
_entity_poly.entity_id
_entity_poly.type
_entity_poly.pdbx_seq_one_letter_code
_entity_poly.pdbx_strand_id
1 'polypeptide(L)'
;MKNPLTNGIGLFLWVMGAAIVLAFSACEKDKSEPLPTNLRDLPGVGYLGQGYDAFGDFAATDELKAALIDFEQYRKEQVGDKEYRVPEEVDVQLVESNAFMSFLGQTPAEFQGSQMAAVGLSGGYPYFSGAVLDNFQVAHYRTLDYAFVQVGNTVNRWTVSLPYDAALLRAMLTDAARADLANLPPDELFAKYGTHLLTAATIGARADYYVAADKGKTAQINLAQAAEASFKAALGLIDLNAEPQYQEMVNTLRENAFIGMRVRGGNPACGHNIFAPGNYQAWLNSVDDGLVISSLANPSLLPLWELCENSTRRAAVEQAFQAYASAHELPPVVTDAKTSITEILIKSGTEENPYFYQEPGFKVIPENLNDGTDGDFIFLMYKEGL
;
A
#
# COMPACT_ATOMS: atom_id res chain seq x y z
N MET A 1 -36.03 70.80 5.37
CA MET A 1 -36.18 72.12 6.03
C MET A 1 -35.14 72.24 7.13
N LYS A 2 -34.61 73.45 7.38
CA LYS A 2 -33.83 73.89 8.56
C LYS A 2 -32.54 73.11 8.93
N ASN A 3 -31.39 73.66 8.50
CA ASN A 3 -30.27 74.00 9.42
C ASN A 3 -30.61 75.35 10.09
N PRO A 4 -30.11 75.69 11.30
CA PRO A 4 -28.72 76.16 11.53
C PRO A 4 -28.04 75.51 12.78
N LEU A 5 -26.71 75.32 12.86
CA LEU A 5 -25.60 76.29 13.00
C LEU A 5 -25.69 77.23 14.22
N THR A 6 -24.69 77.18 15.11
CA THR A 6 -23.84 78.32 15.54
C THR A 6 -22.78 77.91 16.59
N ASN A 7 -21.50 78.20 16.27
CA ASN A 7 -20.45 78.86 17.09
C ASN A 7 -19.98 78.22 18.42
N GLY A 8 -18.70 78.25 18.85
CA GLY A 8 -17.43 78.87 18.40
C GLY A 8 -16.36 78.65 19.51
N ILE A 9 -15.10 79.12 19.51
CA ILE A 9 -14.20 79.80 18.56
C ILE A 9 -12.75 79.71 19.16
N GLY A 10 -11.68 79.66 18.34
CA GLY A 10 -10.27 79.75 18.78
C GLY A 10 -9.43 78.48 18.46
N LEU A 11 -8.76 78.31 17.31
CA LEU A 11 -7.80 79.17 16.59
C LEU A 11 -6.44 79.33 17.29
N PHE A 12 -5.41 78.61 16.81
CA PHE A 12 -4.16 79.20 16.33
C PHE A 12 -3.42 78.24 15.37
N LEU A 13 -2.70 78.79 14.38
CA LEU A 13 -2.06 78.06 13.28
C LEU A 13 -0.69 77.44 13.66
N TRP A 14 -0.24 76.44 12.90
CA TRP A 14 0.88 76.50 11.92
C TRP A 14 1.05 75.10 11.30
N VAL A 15 0.57 74.86 10.07
CA VAL A 15 1.36 74.87 8.82
C VAL A 15 2.58 73.93 8.84
N MET A 16 2.48 72.80 8.14
CA MET A 16 3.32 72.47 6.98
C MET A 16 2.74 71.27 6.22
N GLY A 17 2.66 71.37 4.89
CA GLY A 17 2.39 70.21 4.03
C GLY A 17 3.70 69.51 3.67
N ALA A 18 3.66 68.17 3.56
CA ALA A 18 4.74 67.37 3.01
C ALA A 18 4.15 66.37 2.00
N ALA A 19 4.83 66.19 0.87
CA ALA A 19 4.34 65.38 -0.24
C ALA A 19 4.37 63.88 0.09
N ILE A 20 3.41 63.13 -0.46
CA ILE A 20 3.42 61.67 -0.44
C ILE A 20 4.54 61.19 -1.37
N VAL A 21 5.61 60.65 -0.79
CA VAL A 21 6.62 59.86 -1.51
C VAL A 21 6.26 58.40 -1.34
N LEU A 22 5.79 57.78 -2.43
CA LEU A 22 5.61 56.32 -2.50
C LEU A 22 6.99 55.66 -2.61
N ALA A 23 7.54 55.23 -1.47
CA ALA A 23 8.70 54.36 -1.45
C ALA A 23 8.26 52.93 -1.80
N PHE A 24 8.49 52.52 -3.05
CA PHE A 24 8.57 51.10 -3.40
C PHE A 24 9.80 50.53 -2.70
N SER A 25 9.59 49.85 -1.58
CA SER A 25 10.66 49.02 -1.00
C SER A 25 10.87 47.84 -1.93
N ALA A 26 11.93 47.88 -2.73
CA ALA A 26 12.41 46.69 -3.41
C ALA A 26 12.71 45.64 -2.32
N CYS A 27 12.15 44.45 -2.46
CA CYS A 27 12.47 43.35 -1.56
C CYS A 27 13.89 42.90 -1.88
N GLU A 28 14.85 43.39 -1.09
CA GLU A 28 16.23 42.95 -1.18
C GLU A 28 16.25 41.46 -0.83
N LYS A 29 16.80 40.64 -1.74
CA LYS A 29 16.71 39.18 -1.63
C LYS A 29 17.55 38.76 -0.42
N ASP A 30 16.87 38.48 0.69
CA ASP A 30 17.52 38.25 1.98
C ASP A 30 18.52 37.10 1.84
N LYS A 31 19.74 37.32 2.33
CA LYS A 31 20.79 36.30 2.24
C LYS A 31 20.43 35.23 3.25
N SER A 32 20.07 34.04 2.78
CA SER A 32 19.71 32.91 3.64
C SER A 32 20.78 32.72 4.72
N GLU A 33 20.37 32.86 5.99
CA GLU A 33 21.26 32.59 7.11
C GLU A 33 21.69 31.12 7.02
N PRO A 34 22.99 30.79 7.22
CA PRO A 34 23.45 29.42 7.18
C PRO A 34 22.74 28.61 8.26
N LEU A 35 22.18 27.46 7.86
CA LEU A 35 21.41 26.61 8.77
C LEU A 35 22.20 26.22 10.03
N PRO A 36 21.56 26.14 11.22
CA PRO A 36 22.22 25.67 12.42
C PRO A 36 22.82 24.27 12.22
N THR A 37 24.11 24.11 12.52
CA THR A 37 24.87 22.86 12.26
C THR A 37 24.43 21.67 13.10
N ASN A 38 23.53 21.88 14.07
CA ASN A 38 22.95 20.87 14.95
C ASN A 38 21.51 20.46 14.56
N LEU A 39 20.94 21.08 13.52
CA LEU A 39 19.59 20.77 13.04
C LEU A 39 19.58 19.40 12.34
N ARG A 40 18.65 18.52 12.74
CA ARG A 40 18.51 17.19 12.13
C ARG A 40 17.64 17.26 10.89
N ASP A 41 17.91 16.39 9.91
CA ASP A 41 16.98 16.16 8.81
C ASP A 41 15.63 15.65 9.33
N LEU A 42 14.54 16.08 8.70
CA LEU A 42 13.22 15.55 8.97
C LEU A 42 13.19 14.05 8.60
N PRO A 43 12.83 13.13 9.53
CA PRO A 43 12.76 11.71 9.21
C PRO A 43 11.85 11.44 8.01
N GLY A 44 12.37 10.63 7.08
CA GLY A 44 11.69 10.28 5.83
C GLY A 44 12.11 11.07 4.58
N VAL A 45 12.70 12.27 4.70
CA VAL A 45 13.15 13.02 3.50
C VAL A 45 14.23 12.26 2.72
N GLY A 46 15.08 11.51 3.44
CA GLY A 46 16.10 10.66 2.82
C GLY A 46 15.56 9.42 2.08
N TYR A 47 14.27 9.08 2.18
CA TYR A 47 13.65 8.03 1.35
C TYR A 47 13.20 8.55 -0.02
N LEU A 48 12.91 9.85 -0.11
CA LEU A 48 12.53 10.47 -1.38
C LEU A 48 13.71 10.51 -2.34
N GLY A 49 13.45 10.33 -3.63
CA GLY A 49 14.50 10.29 -4.63
C GLY A 49 15.24 8.95 -4.72
N GLN A 50 14.89 7.96 -3.88
CA GLN A 50 15.38 6.60 -4.00
C GLN A 50 14.57 5.78 -5.00
N GLY A 51 15.22 4.78 -5.58
CA GLY A 51 14.56 3.72 -6.32
C GLY A 51 13.65 2.89 -5.41
N TYR A 52 12.60 2.28 -5.97
CA TYR A 52 11.63 1.45 -5.26
C TYR A 52 11.25 0.24 -6.12
N ASP A 53 11.20 -0.93 -5.49
CA ASP A 53 10.67 -2.14 -6.12
C ASP A 53 9.16 -2.23 -5.98
N ALA A 54 8.46 -1.83 -7.05
CA ALA A 54 7.00 -1.85 -7.09
C ALA A 54 6.40 -3.28 -7.11
N PHE A 55 7.22 -4.34 -7.14
CA PHE A 55 6.78 -5.74 -7.04
C PHE A 55 7.00 -6.34 -5.63
N GLY A 56 7.68 -5.65 -4.72
CA GLY A 56 7.90 -6.08 -3.33
C GLY A 56 6.66 -5.98 -2.43
N ASP A 57 6.84 -5.78 -1.11
CA ASP A 57 5.71 -5.55 -0.19
C ASP A 57 5.15 -4.11 -0.31
N PHE A 58 3.87 -3.94 0.01
CA PHE A 58 3.18 -2.67 -0.06
C PHE A 58 3.74 -1.67 0.96
N ALA A 59 4.23 -0.53 0.48
CA ALA A 59 4.72 0.59 1.28
C ALA A 59 5.72 0.18 2.38
N ALA A 60 6.71 -0.63 2.01
CA ALA A 60 7.75 -1.14 2.90
C ALA A 60 9.10 -0.47 2.59
N THR A 61 9.79 0.00 3.63
CA THR A 61 11.11 0.64 3.52
C THR A 61 12.20 -0.32 3.02
N ASP A 62 12.01 -1.63 3.18
CA ASP A 62 12.92 -2.67 2.69
C ASP A 62 12.95 -2.77 1.14
N GLU A 63 11.95 -2.21 0.46
CA GLU A 63 11.86 -2.18 -1.02
C GLU A 63 12.59 -0.99 -1.65
N LEU A 64 13.14 -0.09 -0.84
CA LEU A 64 14.01 0.98 -1.30
C LEU A 64 15.30 0.42 -1.90
N LYS A 65 15.73 1.02 -3.02
CA LYS A 65 16.94 0.66 -3.77
C LYS A 65 17.88 1.87 -3.82
N ALA A 66 18.84 1.89 -4.75
CA ALA A 66 19.82 2.98 -4.82
C ALA A 66 19.16 4.37 -5.02
N ALA A 67 19.79 5.42 -4.47
CA ALA A 67 19.38 6.80 -4.67
C ALA A 67 19.59 7.25 -6.13
N LEU A 68 18.61 7.95 -6.71
CA LEU A 68 18.73 8.60 -8.01
C LEU A 68 18.91 10.12 -7.89
N ILE A 69 18.35 10.71 -6.84
CA ILE A 69 18.37 12.15 -6.53
C ILE A 69 19.11 12.34 -5.19
N ASP A 70 19.99 13.34 -5.14
CA ASP A 70 20.57 13.87 -3.91
C ASP A 70 20.10 15.33 -3.72
N PHE A 71 19.97 15.76 -2.47
CA PHE A 71 19.54 17.13 -2.14
C PHE A 71 20.74 17.98 -1.72
N GLU A 72 20.93 19.13 -2.37
CA GLU A 72 22.01 20.08 -2.04
C GLU A 72 21.53 21.26 -1.19
N GLN A 73 20.29 21.71 -1.42
CA GLN A 73 19.72 22.92 -0.83
C GLN A 73 18.65 22.54 0.19
N TYR A 74 18.72 23.18 1.36
CA TYR A 74 17.85 22.87 2.49
C TYR A 74 17.37 24.15 3.16
N ARG A 75 16.11 24.13 3.59
CA ARG A 75 15.49 25.14 4.45
C ARG A 75 15.36 24.63 5.89
N LYS A 76 15.18 25.57 6.81
CA LYS A 76 14.70 25.29 8.17
C LYS A 76 13.18 25.29 8.15
N GLU A 77 12.56 24.26 8.72
CA GLU A 77 11.11 24.19 8.82
C GLU A 77 10.65 23.70 10.20
N GLN A 78 9.55 24.25 10.69
CA GLN A 78 8.87 23.81 11.90
C GLN A 78 7.86 22.72 11.51
N VAL A 79 8.08 21.48 11.97
CA VAL A 79 7.17 20.34 11.72
C VAL A 79 6.70 19.78 13.05
N GLY A 80 5.42 19.99 13.37
CA GLY A 80 4.89 19.81 14.72
C GLY A 80 5.61 20.72 15.71
N ASP A 81 6.03 20.19 16.86
CA ASP A 81 6.73 20.94 17.93
C ASP A 81 8.25 21.05 17.74
N LYS A 82 8.83 20.58 16.62
CA LYS A 82 10.29 20.52 16.40
C LYS A 82 10.70 21.25 15.11
N GLU A 83 11.87 21.90 15.14
CA GLU A 83 12.53 22.42 13.94
C GLU A 83 13.39 21.33 13.28
N TYR A 84 13.32 21.24 11.95
CA TYR A 84 14.07 20.30 11.13
C TYR A 84 14.71 20.96 9.92
N ARG A 85 15.72 20.29 9.38
CA ARG A 85 16.27 20.55 8.05
C ARG A 85 15.45 19.76 7.02
N VAL A 86 14.98 20.45 5.97
CA VAL A 86 14.13 19.88 4.91
C VAL A 86 14.67 20.35 3.55
N PRO A 87 14.84 19.47 2.54
CA PRO A 87 15.25 19.90 1.20
C PRO A 87 14.30 20.96 0.63
N GLU A 88 14.81 21.94 -0.11
CA GLU A 88 13.97 23.03 -0.64
C GLU A 88 12.85 22.53 -1.57
N GLU A 89 13.07 21.43 -2.28
CA GLU A 89 12.14 20.82 -3.24
C GLU A 89 11.13 19.84 -2.61
N VAL A 90 11.28 19.51 -1.33
CA VAL A 90 10.37 18.59 -0.61
C VAL A 90 9.25 19.38 0.04
N ASP A 91 8.01 19.03 -0.26
CA ASP A 91 6.81 19.48 0.46
C ASP A 91 6.56 18.57 1.68
N VAL A 92 6.03 19.15 2.76
CA VAL A 92 5.78 18.47 4.03
C VAL A 92 4.38 18.79 4.54
N GLN A 93 3.54 17.77 4.62
CA GLN A 93 2.20 17.89 5.17
C GLN A 93 2.13 17.21 6.54
N LEU A 94 1.78 17.96 7.60
CA LEU A 94 1.47 17.38 8.91
C LEU A 94 0.17 16.56 8.84
N VAL A 95 0.18 15.35 9.40
CA VAL A 95 -0.93 14.37 9.32
C VAL A 95 -1.38 13.86 10.68
N GLU A 96 -0.46 13.69 11.63
CA GLU A 96 -0.66 13.24 13.03
C GLU A 96 -1.93 12.40 13.28
N SER A 97 -1.88 11.11 12.94
CA SER A 97 -3.02 10.20 13.11
C SER A 97 -2.61 8.81 13.58
N ASN A 98 -3.51 8.15 14.30
CA ASN A 98 -3.48 6.72 14.53
C ASN A 98 -4.76 6.14 13.89
N ALA A 99 -4.61 5.32 12.84
CA ALA A 99 -5.72 4.89 12.00
C ALA A 99 -5.62 3.39 11.67
N PHE A 100 -6.78 2.78 11.40
CA PHE A 100 -6.87 1.45 10.82
C PHE A 100 -7.17 1.59 9.31
N MET A 101 -6.45 0.84 8.50
CA MET A 101 -6.67 0.72 7.06
C MET A 101 -6.78 -0.77 6.69
N SER A 102 -7.58 -1.10 5.68
CA SER A 102 -7.83 -2.49 5.29
C SER A 102 -7.74 -2.71 3.79
N PHE A 103 -7.05 -3.77 3.38
CA PHE A 103 -7.02 -4.30 2.03
C PHE A 103 -7.69 -5.68 2.01
N LEU A 104 -8.46 -5.99 0.96
CA LEU A 104 -9.31 -7.17 0.88
C LEU A 104 -9.35 -7.68 -0.56
N GLY A 105 -9.28 -9.00 -0.73
CA GLY A 105 -9.59 -9.67 -2.00
C GLY A 105 -10.12 -11.09 -1.78
N GLN A 106 -11.02 -11.54 -2.66
CA GLN A 106 -11.40 -12.96 -2.74
C GLN A 106 -10.32 -13.79 -3.45
N THR A 107 -9.39 -13.15 -4.15
CA THR A 107 -8.21 -13.80 -4.72
C THR A 107 -6.95 -13.00 -4.34
N PRO A 108 -5.76 -13.60 -4.43
CA PRO A 108 -4.51 -12.87 -4.24
C PRO A 108 -4.37 -11.65 -5.18
N ALA A 109 -4.82 -11.78 -6.44
CA ALA A 109 -4.81 -10.71 -7.42
C ALA A 109 -5.79 -9.57 -7.08
N GLU A 110 -6.99 -9.87 -6.57
CA GLU A 110 -7.91 -8.85 -6.05
C GLU A 110 -7.33 -8.12 -4.84
N PHE A 111 -6.64 -8.84 -3.95
CA PHE A 111 -5.99 -8.26 -2.78
C PHE A 111 -4.89 -7.27 -3.19
N GLN A 112 -3.98 -7.66 -4.10
CA GLN A 112 -3.02 -6.73 -4.72
C GLN A 112 -3.73 -5.55 -5.39
N GLY A 113 -4.79 -5.80 -6.15
CA GLY A 113 -5.58 -4.77 -6.82
C GLY A 113 -6.15 -3.74 -5.85
N SER A 114 -6.56 -4.16 -4.64
CA SER A 114 -7.03 -3.24 -3.59
C SER A 114 -5.91 -2.34 -3.04
N GLN A 115 -4.67 -2.84 -2.95
CA GLN A 115 -3.49 -2.04 -2.58
C GLN A 115 -3.10 -1.07 -3.70
N MET A 116 -3.06 -1.53 -4.95
CA MET A 116 -2.80 -0.71 -6.14
C MET A 116 -3.77 0.46 -6.26
N ALA A 117 -5.06 0.20 -6.05
CA ALA A 117 -6.11 1.22 -6.13
C ALA A 117 -5.92 2.35 -5.11
N ALA A 118 -5.43 2.05 -3.90
CA ALA A 118 -5.20 3.07 -2.87
C ALA A 118 -4.06 4.06 -3.21
N VAL A 119 -3.10 3.65 -4.03
CA VAL A 119 -1.96 4.49 -4.46
C VAL A 119 -2.06 5.00 -5.90
N GLY A 120 -3.16 4.72 -6.59
CA GLY A 120 -3.40 5.16 -7.97
C GLY A 120 -2.63 4.37 -9.04
N LEU A 121 -2.02 3.23 -8.69
CA LEU A 121 -1.36 2.37 -9.67
C LEU A 121 -2.38 1.64 -10.56
N SER A 122 -2.07 1.58 -11.85
CA SER A 122 -2.92 0.97 -12.87
C SER A 122 -2.06 0.33 -13.98
N GLY A 123 -2.70 -0.25 -15.00
CA GLY A 123 -2.00 -0.88 -16.15
C GLY A 123 -1.94 -2.40 -16.13
N GLY A 124 -2.53 -3.07 -15.13
CA GLY A 124 -2.67 -4.54 -15.09
C GLY A 124 -1.39 -5.31 -14.72
N TYR A 125 -0.32 -4.61 -14.34
CA TYR A 125 0.91 -5.22 -13.82
C TYR A 125 0.72 -5.78 -12.40
N PRO A 126 1.43 -6.85 -12.00
CA PRO A 126 1.29 -7.51 -10.71
C PRO A 126 2.02 -6.75 -9.58
N TYR A 127 1.80 -5.44 -9.46
CA TYR A 127 2.40 -4.63 -8.41
C TYR A 127 2.08 -5.18 -7.01
N PHE A 128 3.02 -4.99 -6.10
CA PHE A 128 2.97 -5.49 -4.73
C PHE A 128 2.79 -7.02 -4.62
N SER A 129 3.37 -7.82 -5.53
CA SER A 129 3.27 -9.29 -5.45
C SER A 129 4.00 -9.87 -4.23
N GLY A 130 5.08 -9.24 -3.77
CA GLY A 130 5.72 -9.52 -2.48
C GLY A 130 4.76 -9.39 -1.29
N ALA A 131 3.78 -8.47 -1.35
CA ALA A 131 2.77 -8.34 -0.31
C ALA A 131 1.92 -9.61 -0.12
N VAL A 132 1.81 -10.45 -1.16
CA VAL A 132 1.23 -11.80 -1.06
C VAL A 132 2.29 -12.84 -0.70
N LEU A 133 3.38 -12.89 -1.46
CA LEU A 133 4.38 -13.96 -1.41
C LEU A 133 5.11 -14.03 -0.06
N ASP A 134 5.33 -12.89 0.60
CA ASP A 134 6.14 -12.79 1.81
C ASP A 134 5.32 -12.77 3.11
N ASN A 135 3.98 -12.68 3.00
CA ASN A 135 3.07 -12.53 4.14
C ASN A 135 2.04 -13.67 4.27
N PHE A 136 1.79 -14.43 3.21
CA PHE A 136 0.93 -15.61 3.24
C PHE A 136 1.72 -16.89 2.93
N GLN A 137 1.25 -18.03 3.42
CA GLN A 137 1.85 -19.33 3.07
C GLN A 137 1.43 -19.77 1.67
N VAL A 138 2.32 -20.49 0.98
CA VAL A 138 2.09 -21.07 -0.36
C VAL A 138 0.75 -21.81 -0.47
N ALA A 139 0.38 -22.55 0.58
CA ALA A 139 -0.87 -23.32 0.62
C ALA A 139 -2.15 -22.47 0.62
N HIS A 140 -2.07 -21.18 0.92
CA HIS A 140 -3.23 -20.27 0.92
C HIS A 140 -3.36 -19.57 -0.43
N TYR A 141 -2.29 -18.92 -0.92
CA TYR A 141 -2.36 -18.13 -2.16
C TYR A 141 -2.31 -18.95 -3.45
N ARG A 142 -2.08 -20.26 -3.36
CA ARG A 142 -2.14 -21.18 -4.51
C ARG A 142 -3.44 -21.99 -4.60
N THR A 143 -4.48 -21.70 -3.81
CA THR A 143 -5.82 -22.29 -4.02
C THR A 143 -6.89 -21.19 -4.15
N LEU A 144 -8.12 -21.56 -4.51
CA LEU A 144 -9.27 -20.63 -4.53
C LEU A 144 -10.05 -20.62 -3.21
N ASP A 145 -9.65 -21.42 -2.23
CA ASP A 145 -10.43 -21.64 -1.00
C ASP A 145 -10.30 -20.47 -0.02
N TYR A 146 -9.25 -19.66 -0.15
CA TYR A 146 -8.94 -18.58 0.77
C TYR A 146 -9.32 -17.20 0.24
N ALA A 147 -9.80 -16.34 1.14
CA ALA A 147 -9.90 -14.89 0.95
C ALA A 147 -8.85 -14.19 1.82
N PHE A 148 -8.36 -13.04 1.35
CA PHE A 148 -7.17 -12.37 1.89
C PHE A 148 -7.54 -11.00 2.44
N VAL A 149 -7.12 -10.73 3.68
CA VAL A 149 -7.21 -9.41 4.31
C VAL A 149 -5.85 -8.98 4.82
N GLN A 150 -5.55 -7.69 4.73
CA GLN A 150 -4.55 -7.04 5.56
C GLN A 150 -5.26 -5.94 6.33
N VAL A 151 -5.09 -5.89 7.65
CA VAL A 151 -5.50 -4.75 8.48
C VAL A 151 -4.24 -4.09 9.03
N GLY A 152 -3.93 -2.90 8.55
CA GLY A 152 -2.81 -2.09 9.03
C GLY A 152 -3.27 -1.11 10.11
N ASN A 153 -2.64 -1.13 11.28
CA ASN A 153 -2.67 -0.01 12.22
C ASN A 153 -1.50 0.92 11.89
N THR A 154 -1.79 2.10 11.36
CA THR A 154 -0.79 3.12 10.98
C THR A 154 -0.73 4.22 12.02
N VAL A 155 0.48 4.64 12.36
CA VAL A 155 0.77 5.71 13.32
C VAL A 155 1.56 6.76 12.57
N ASN A 156 0.84 7.68 11.92
CA ASN A 156 1.37 8.64 10.98
C ASN A 156 1.79 9.93 11.69
N ARG A 157 2.78 10.63 11.12
CA ARG A 157 3.22 11.96 11.59
C ARG A 157 3.07 13.00 10.51
N TRP A 158 3.68 12.76 9.36
CA TRP A 158 3.67 13.66 8.21
C TRP A 158 3.78 12.88 6.90
N THR A 159 3.35 13.50 5.81
CA THR A 159 3.68 13.08 4.45
C THR A 159 4.82 13.96 3.94
N VAL A 160 5.80 13.35 3.27
CA VAL A 160 6.83 14.06 2.51
C VAL A 160 6.66 13.77 1.02
N SER A 161 6.79 14.77 0.16
CA SER A 161 6.64 14.61 -1.29
C SER A 161 7.54 15.52 -2.12
N LEU A 162 8.00 15.00 -3.25
CA LEU A 162 8.61 15.75 -4.34
C LEU A 162 7.53 16.19 -5.36
N PRO A 163 7.80 17.22 -6.19
CA PRO A 163 6.96 17.52 -7.32
C PRO A 163 6.86 16.31 -8.26
N TYR A 164 5.64 15.83 -8.53
CA TYR A 164 5.40 14.71 -9.44
C TYR A 164 5.46 15.16 -10.91
N ASP A 165 6.65 15.60 -11.33
CA ASP A 165 6.94 16.04 -12.70
C ASP A 165 8.28 15.47 -13.17
N ALA A 166 8.25 14.69 -14.25
CA ALA A 166 9.43 14.00 -14.76
C ALA A 166 10.50 14.94 -15.36
N ALA A 167 10.18 16.19 -15.73
CA ALA A 167 11.18 17.16 -16.17
C ALA A 167 11.92 17.78 -14.98
N LEU A 168 11.20 18.15 -13.92
CA LEU A 168 11.80 18.64 -12.67
C LEU A 168 12.66 17.55 -12.01
N LEU A 169 12.13 16.34 -11.85
CA LEU A 169 12.85 15.23 -11.24
C LEU A 169 14.11 14.84 -12.02
N ARG A 170 14.10 14.94 -13.36
CA ARG A 170 15.31 14.73 -14.20
C ARG A 170 16.39 15.79 -13.99
N ALA A 171 16.03 17.01 -13.60
CA ALA A 171 17.01 18.05 -13.27
C ALA A 171 17.74 17.76 -11.94
N MET A 172 17.08 17.01 -11.04
CA MET A 172 17.61 16.65 -9.71
C MET A 172 18.41 15.34 -9.70
N LEU A 173 18.46 14.61 -10.81
CA LEU A 173 19.23 13.36 -10.92
C LEU A 173 20.72 13.60 -10.75
N THR A 174 21.36 12.77 -9.93
CA THR A 174 22.83 12.66 -9.86
C THR A 174 23.42 12.31 -11.22
N ASP A 175 24.66 12.74 -11.49
CA ASP A 175 25.37 12.40 -12.73
C ASP A 175 25.48 10.88 -12.96
N ALA A 176 25.64 10.11 -11.88
CA ALA A 176 25.67 8.65 -11.92
C ALA A 176 24.31 8.06 -12.33
N ALA A 177 23.21 8.51 -11.72
CA ALA A 177 21.87 8.05 -12.08
C ALA A 177 21.50 8.44 -13.52
N ARG A 178 21.88 9.64 -13.98
CA ARG A 178 21.70 10.10 -15.36
C ARG A 178 22.47 9.23 -16.35
N ALA A 179 23.72 8.91 -16.04
CA ALA A 179 24.56 8.03 -16.86
C ALA A 179 23.99 6.59 -16.94
N ASP A 180 23.51 6.05 -15.81
CA ASP A 180 22.91 4.72 -15.77
C ASP A 180 21.58 4.65 -16.53
N LEU A 181 20.67 5.60 -16.30
CA LEU A 181 19.39 5.70 -17.00
C LEU A 181 19.58 5.78 -18.52
N ALA A 182 20.67 6.39 -19.00
CA ALA A 182 21.01 6.46 -20.41
C ALA A 182 21.62 5.16 -20.97
N ASN A 183 22.52 4.49 -20.23
CA ASN A 183 23.46 3.50 -20.81
C ASN A 183 23.33 2.07 -20.25
N LEU A 184 22.89 1.90 -19.00
CA LEU A 184 22.97 0.64 -18.27
C LEU A 184 21.89 -0.36 -18.78
N PRO A 185 22.14 -1.68 -18.89
CA PRO A 185 21.13 -2.63 -19.37
C PRO A 185 19.83 -2.58 -18.53
N PRO A 186 18.62 -2.68 -19.12
CA PRO A 186 17.38 -2.48 -18.35
C PRO A 186 17.19 -3.45 -17.17
N ASP A 187 17.65 -4.68 -17.29
CA ASP A 187 17.67 -5.69 -16.22
C ASP A 187 18.61 -5.31 -15.07
N GLU A 188 19.84 -4.88 -15.39
CA GLU A 188 20.76 -4.33 -14.38
C GLU A 188 20.20 -3.04 -13.75
N LEU A 189 19.47 -2.23 -14.52
CA LEU A 189 18.85 -0.98 -14.06
C LEU A 189 17.77 -1.27 -13.03
N PHE A 190 16.90 -2.25 -13.30
CA PHE A 190 15.88 -2.69 -12.37
C PHE A 190 16.47 -3.37 -11.12
N ALA A 191 17.55 -4.13 -11.28
CA ALA A 191 18.26 -4.70 -10.13
C ALA A 191 18.89 -3.63 -9.21
N LYS A 192 19.40 -2.52 -9.77
CA LYS A 192 20.06 -1.44 -9.01
C LYS A 192 19.10 -0.42 -8.40
N TYR A 193 18.07 -0.03 -9.14
CA TYR A 193 17.17 1.08 -8.80
C TYR A 193 15.70 0.66 -8.59
N GLY A 194 15.37 -0.63 -8.68
CA GLY A 194 13.98 -1.06 -8.72
C GLY A 194 13.32 -0.59 -10.02
N THR A 195 11.99 -0.47 -10.05
CA THR A 195 11.27 -0.11 -11.28
C THR A 195 10.67 1.28 -11.27
N HIS A 196 10.60 1.90 -10.09
CA HIS A 196 10.01 3.21 -9.87
C HIS A 196 10.91 4.09 -9.01
N LEU A 197 10.75 5.41 -9.08
CA LEU A 197 11.29 6.39 -8.16
C LEU A 197 10.26 6.66 -7.06
N LEU A 198 10.65 6.59 -5.79
CA LEU A 198 9.82 7.05 -4.68
C LEU A 198 9.81 8.58 -4.63
N THR A 199 8.63 9.14 -4.92
CA THR A 199 8.37 10.58 -4.98
C THR A 199 7.52 11.08 -3.82
N ALA A 200 6.75 10.24 -3.15
CA ALA A 200 5.99 10.64 -1.96
C ALA A 200 5.70 9.47 -1.00
N ALA A 201 5.77 9.72 0.29
CA ALA A 201 5.49 8.72 1.33
C ALA A 201 4.92 9.37 2.60
N THR A 202 4.00 8.67 3.26
CA THR A 202 3.59 8.95 4.63
C THR A 202 4.60 8.31 5.59
N ILE A 203 5.08 9.10 6.54
CA ILE A 203 6.11 8.73 7.50
C ILE A 203 5.47 8.51 8.88
N GLY A 204 5.88 7.42 9.54
CA GLY A 204 5.24 6.94 10.74
C GLY A 204 5.79 5.59 11.20
N ALA A 205 4.92 4.78 11.78
CA ALA A 205 5.13 3.35 11.96
C ALA A 205 3.84 2.61 11.59
N ARG A 206 3.93 1.29 11.38
CA ARG A 206 2.77 0.45 11.06
C ARG A 206 2.86 -0.95 11.63
N ALA A 207 1.70 -1.49 11.97
CA ALA A 207 1.52 -2.86 12.46
C ALA A 207 0.46 -3.53 11.56
N ASP A 208 0.89 -4.46 10.72
CA ASP A 208 0.10 -5.12 9.69
C ASP A 208 -0.33 -6.54 10.12
N TYR A 209 -1.63 -6.76 10.15
CA TYR A 209 -2.27 -8.03 10.48
C TYR A 209 -2.79 -8.69 9.19
N TYR A 210 -2.11 -9.74 8.72
CA TYR A 210 -2.44 -10.45 7.49
C TYR A 210 -3.29 -11.67 7.80
N VAL A 211 -4.39 -11.86 7.08
CA VAL A 211 -5.36 -12.94 7.31
C VAL A 211 -5.65 -13.65 6.00
N ALA A 212 -5.50 -14.97 5.97
CA ALA A 212 -5.99 -15.83 4.90
C ALA A 212 -7.07 -16.76 5.47
N ALA A 213 -8.34 -16.50 5.13
CA ALA A 213 -9.50 -17.14 5.72
C ALA A 213 -10.18 -18.13 4.76
N ASP A 214 -10.51 -19.32 5.27
CA ASP A 214 -11.23 -20.37 4.55
C ASP A 214 -12.66 -19.91 4.22
N LYS A 215 -12.91 -19.58 2.94
CA LYS A 215 -14.20 -19.07 2.46
C LYS A 215 -15.35 -20.01 2.77
N GLY A 216 -15.14 -21.32 2.70
CA GLY A 216 -16.18 -22.31 2.96
C GLY A 216 -16.68 -22.24 4.40
N LYS A 217 -15.82 -21.84 5.33
CA LYS A 217 -16.13 -21.74 6.77
C LYS A 217 -16.41 -20.31 7.23
N THR A 218 -15.90 -19.28 6.55
CA THR A 218 -16.11 -17.87 6.89
C THR A 218 -17.14 -17.15 6.01
N ALA A 219 -17.85 -17.84 5.11
CA ALA A 219 -18.85 -17.23 4.20
C ALA A 219 -19.96 -16.43 4.90
N GLN A 220 -20.28 -16.73 6.16
CA GLN A 220 -21.37 -16.09 6.92
C GLN A 220 -20.94 -14.83 7.68
N ILE A 221 -19.64 -14.50 7.73
CA ILE A 221 -19.12 -13.37 8.50
C ILE A 221 -18.62 -12.24 7.59
N ASN A 222 -18.74 -11.00 8.05
CA ASN A 222 -18.07 -9.87 7.40
C ASN A 222 -16.57 -9.96 7.67
N LEU A 223 -15.83 -10.53 6.72
CA LEU A 223 -14.41 -10.87 6.88
C LEU A 223 -13.52 -9.68 7.24
N ALA A 224 -13.73 -8.50 6.62
CA ALA A 224 -12.95 -7.30 6.93
C ALA A 224 -13.22 -6.79 8.35
N GLN A 225 -14.50 -6.73 8.74
CA GLN A 225 -14.90 -6.32 10.09
C GLN A 225 -14.41 -7.30 11.17
N ALA A 226 -14.48 -8.61 10.89
CA ALA A 226 -13.97 -9.65 11.78
C ALA A 226 -12.44 -9.58 11.91
N ALA A 227 -11.71 -9.31 10.82
CA ALA A 227 -10.26 -9.15 10.86
C ALA A 227 -9.85 -7.92 11.68
N GLU A 228 -10.52 -6.78 11.49
CA GLU A 228 -10.23 -5.55 12.25
C GLU A 228 -10.56 -5.70 13.74
N ALA A 229 -11.71 -6.29 14.09
CA ALA A 229 -12.06 -6.58 15.48
C ALA A 229 -11.10 -7.61 16.11
N SER A 230 -10.71 -8.64 15.36
CA SER A 230 -9.74 -9.66 15.78
C SER A 230 -8.37 -9.04 16.10
N PHE A 231 -7.91 -8.09 15.27
CA PHE A 231 -6.67 -7.36 15.47
C PHE A 231 -6.76 -6.38 16.65
N LYS A 232 -7.81 -5.55 16.72
CA LYS A 232 -8.05 -4.63 17.86
C LYS A 232 -8.10 -5.37 19.19
N ALA A 233 -8.76 -6.52 19.25
CA ALA A 233 -8.80 -7.36 20.44
C ALA A 233 -7.42 -7.94 20.78
N ALA A 234 -6.62 -8.34 19.79
CA ALA A 234 -5.25 -8.83 20.00
C ALA A 234 -4.30 -7.72 20.51
N LEU A 235 -4.54 -6.46 20.12
CA LEU A 235 -3.85 -5.28 20.66
C LEU A 235 -4.37 -4.81 22.03
N GLY A 236 -5.42 -5.44 22.58
CA GLY A 236 -6.05 -5.05 23.84
C GLY A 236 -6.88 -3.76 23.75
N LEU A 237 -7.28 -3.34 22.55
CA LEU A 237 -8.06 -2.11 22.31
C LEU A 237 -9.58 -2.28 22.50
N ILE A 238 -10.07 -3.51 22.44
CA ILE A 238 -11.47 -3.88 22.71
C ILE A 238 -11.52 -5.16 23.54
N ASP A 239 -12.56 -5.31 24.37
CA ASP A 239 -12.86 -6.56 25.08
C ASP A 239 -14.03 -7.28 24.38
N LEU A 240 -13.73 -8.40 23.72
CA LEU A 240 -14.72 -9.21 23.01
C LEU A 240 -15.82 -9.76 23.94
N ASN A 241 -15.59 -9.86 25.25
CA ASN A 241 -16.62 -10.28 26.21
C ASN A 241 -17.64 -9.18 26.49
N ALA A 242 -17.26 -7.91 26.31
CA ALA A 242 -18.15 -6.76 26.39
C ALA A 242 -18.82 -6.43 25.04
N GLU A 243 -18.35 -7.02 23.94
CA GLU A 243 -18.79 -6.74 22.57
C GLU A 243 -19.29 -8.02 21.86
N PRO A 244 -20.43 -8.60 22.29
CA PRO A 244 -20.93 -9.87 21.78
C PRO A 244 -21.22 -9.86 20.27
N GLN A 245 -21.50 -8.69 19.68
CA GLN A 245 -21.65 -8.53 18.23
C GLN A 245 -20.40 -8.90 17.44
N TYR A 246 -19.20 -8.78 18.05
CA TYR A 246 -17.93 -9.15 17.41
C TYR A 246 -17.41 -10.52 17.85
N GLN A 247 -17.83 -11.01 19.03
CA GLN A 247 -17.30 -12.24 19.62
C GLN A 247 -17.44 -13.45 18.70
N GLU A 248 -18.63 -13.69 18.16
CA GLU A 248 -18.89 -14.84 17.26
C GLU A 248 -18.07 -14.74 15.96
N MET A 249 -18.09 -13.59 15.27
CA MET A 249 -17.36 -13.42 14.01
C MET A 249 -15.84 -13.51 14.19
N VAL A 250 -15.29 -13.02 15.31
CA VAL A 250 -13.86 -13.09 15.60
C VAL A 250 -13.43 -14.51 15.97
N ASN A 251 -14.26 -15.27 16.70
CA ASN A 251 -13.98 -16.67 17.00
C ASN A 251 -14.00 -17.51 15.71
N THR A 252 -15.08 -17.41 14.92
CA THR A 252 -15.19 -18.09 13.61
C THR A 252 -14.01 -17.76 12.70
N LEU A 253 -13.54 -16.50 12.68
CA LEU A 253 -12.35 -16.14 11.92
C LEU A 253 -11.08 -16.81 12.45
N ARG A 254 -10.81 -16.71 13.76
CA ARG A 254 -9.57 -17.23 14.38
C ARG A 254 -9.46 -18.75 14.31
N GLU A 255 -10.58 -19.47 14.30
CA GLU A 255 -10.62 -20.93 14.14
C GLU A 255 -10.39 -21.40 12.70
N ASN A 256 -10.64 -20.52 11.70
CA ASN A 256 -10.72 -20.90 10.28
C ASN A 256 -9.85 -20.03 9.36
N ALA A 257 -8.83 -19.37 9.91
CA ALA A 257 -7.90 -18.54 9.14
C ALA A 257 -6.45 -18.71 9.62
N PHE A 258 -5.53 -18.61 8.67
CA PHE A 258 -4.14 -18.26 8.98
C PHE A 258 -4.05 -16.77 9.29
N ILE A 259 -3.28 -16.44 10.34
CA ILE A 259 -3.05 -15.07 10.80
C ILE A 259 -1.53 -14.86 10.90
N GLY A 260 -1.03 -13.84 10.19
CA GLY A 260 0.35 -13.37 10.22
C GLY A 260 0.45 -11.93 10.71
N MET A 261 1.63 -11.53 11.17
CA MET A 261 1.88 -10.18 11.72
C MET A 261 3.22 -9.64 11.22
N ARG A 262 3.25 -8.38 10.77
CA ARG A 262 4.49 -7.60 10.59
C ARG A 262 4.38 -6.27 11.31
N VAL A 263 5.46 -5.83 11.95
CA VAL A 263 5.53 -4.50 12.58
C VAL A 263 6.77 -3.79 12.05
N ARG A 264 6.58 -2.54 11.61
CA ARG A 264 7.59 -1.71 10.97
C ARG A 264 7.65 -0.36 11.69
N GLY A 265 8.87 0.05 12.04
CA GLY A 265 9.11 1.26 12.83
C GLY A 265 8.79 1.10 14.33
N GLY A 266 9.10 2.15 15.08
CA GLY A 266 9.14 2.12 16.55
C GLY A 266 10.18 1.14 17.10
N ASN A 267 10.03 0.77 18.38
CA ASN A 267 10.92 -0.18 19.05
C ASN A 267 10.67 -1.62 18.56
N PRO A 268 11.68 -2.32 17.99
CA PRO A 268 11.48 -3.65 17.42
C PRO A 268 11.23 -4.75 18.45
N ALA A 269 11.71 -4.60 19.70
CA ALA A 269 11.45 -5.59 20.76
C ALA A 269 9.99 -5.55 21.24
N CYS A 270 9.39 -4.36 21.30
CA CYS A 270 7.97 -4.18 21.55
C CYS A 270 7.13 -4.66 20.35
N GLY A 271 7.53 -4.28 19.14
CA GLY A 271 6.84 -4.68 17.90
C GLY A 271 6.84 -6.19 17.64
N HIS A 272 7.95 -6.89 17.90
CA HIS A 272 8.02 -8.35 17.73
C HIS A 272 7.01 -9.11 18.62
N ASN A 273 6.71 -8.57 19.80
CA ASN A 273 5.77 -9.15 20.77
C ASN A 273 4.57 -8.22 21.01
N ILE A 274 4.04 -7.56 19.97
CA ILE A 274 3.07 -6.45 20.10
C ILE A 274 1.77 -6.82 20.84
N PHE A 275 1.36 -8.09 20.78
CA PHE A 275 0.17 -8.63 21.46
C PHE A 275 0.39 -8.96 22.95
N ALA A 276 1.62 -8.91 23.46
CA ALA A 276 1.84 -9.08 24.89
C ALA A 276 1.28 -7.86 25.67
N PRO A 277 0.69 -8.04 26.87
CA PRO A 277 0.06 -6.95 27.61
C PRO A 277 0.98 -5.72 27.78
N GLY A 278 0.53 -4.57 27.29
CA GLY A 278 1.26 -3.31 27.34
C GLY A 278 2.27 -3.08 26.21
N ASN A 279 2.68 -4.10 25.45
CA ASN A 279 3.66 -3.93 24.37
C ASN A 279 3.16 -3.07 23.21
N TYR A 280 1.86 -3.13 22.88
CA TYR A 280 1.27 -2.19 21.90
C TYR A 280 1.46 -0.73 22.32
N GLN A 281 1.16 -0.38 23.58
CA GLN A 281 1.34 1.00 24.07
C GLN A 281 2.83 1.38 24.16
N ALA A 282 3.71 0.45 24.54
CA ALA A 282 5.15 0.67 24.55
C ALA A 282 5.69 0.92 23.12
N TRP A 283 5.18 0.17 22.13
CA TRP A 283 5.49 0.39 20.72
C TRP A 283 4.97 1.75 20.24
N LEU A 284 3.71 2.10 20.49
CA LEU A 284 3.13 3.43 20.17
C LEU A 284 3.98 4.59 20.71
N ASN A 285 4.41 4.49 21.97
CA ASN A 285 5.21 5.53 22.63
C ASN A 285 6.63 5.66 22.05
N SER A 286 7.09 4.69 21.26
CA SER A 286 8.44 4.63 20.68
C SER A 286 8.49 4.98 19.18
N VAL A 287 7.36 5.26 18.54
CA VAL A 287 7.26 5.48 17.09
C VAL A 287 8.15 6.63 16.62
N ASP A 288 8.23 7.72 17.38
CA ASP A 288 9.00 8.92 17.04
C ASP A 288 10.52 8.68 16.95
N ASP A 289 11.04 7.65 17.63
CA ASP A 289 12.45 7.26 17.61
C ASP A 289 12.77 6.25 16.49
N GLY A 290 11.76 5.74 15.79
CA GLY A 290 11.87 4.68 14.79
C GLY A 290 10.94 4.89 13.60
N LEU A 291 10.89 6.11 13.06
CA LEU A 291 10.04 6.44 11.93
C LEU A 291 10.51 5.78 10.62
N VAL A 292 9.55 5.24 9.87
CA VAL A 292 9.70 4.52 8.59
C VAL A 292 8.58 4.93 7.62
N ILE A 293 8.52 4.32 6.43
CA ILE A 293 7.35 4.46 5.55
C ILE A 293 6.16 3.73 6.18
N SER A 294 5.09 4.45 6.51
CA SER A 294 3.83 3.89 7.03
C SER A 294 2.77 3.69 5.94
N SER A 295 2.79 4.51 4.89
CA SER A 295 1.98 4.36 3.69
C SER A 295 2.67 5.04 2.51
N LEU A 296 2.32 4.61 1.29
CA LEU A 296 2.55 5.39 0.08
C LEU A 296 1.45 6.45 -0.07
N ALA A 297 1.80 7.63 -0.58
CA ALA A 297 0.84 8.66 -0.98
C ALA A 297 0.35 8.42 -2.42
N ASN A 298 -0.55 9.28 -2.93
CA ASN A 298 -1.00 9.22 -4.32
C ASN A 298 -0.85 10.61 -4.99
N PRO A 299 -0.03 10.76 -6.04
CA PRO A 299 0.89 9.77 -6.59
C PRO A 299 2.14 9.61 -5.70
N SER A 300 2.83 8.47 -5.77
CA SER A 300 4.05 8.18 -5.01
C SER A 300 5.17 7.49 -5.78
N LEU A 301 4.84 6.74 -6.84
CA LEU A 301 5.80 5.93 -7.58
C LEU A 301 5.83 6.37 -9.05
N LEU A 302 6.88 7.08 -9.45
CA LEU A 302 7.10 7.48 -10.84
C LEU A 302 7.88 6.38 -11.57
N PRO A 303 7.41 5.83 -12.71
CA PRO A 303 8.15 4.80 -13.43
C PRO A 303 9.52 5.28 -13.93
N LEU A 304 10.58 4.47 -13.78
CA LEU A 304 11.95 4.92 -14.09
C LEU A 304 12.17 5.33 -15.56
N TRP A 305 11.40 4.78 -16.50
CA TRP A 305 11.52 5.15 -17.92
C TRP A 305 11.08 6.60 -18.20
N GLU A 306 10.23 7.20 -17.37
CA GLU A 306 9.89 8.63 -17.46
C GLU A 306 11.10 9.53 -17.17
N LEU A 307 12.07 9.04 -16.40
CA LEU A 307 13.33 9.73 -16.12
C LEU A 307 14.37 9.58 -17.24
N CYS A 308 14.12 8.73 -18.26
CA CYS A 308 14.97 8.71 -19.45
C CYS A 308 14.77 10.00 -20.28
N GLU A 309 15.87 10.67 -20.61
CA GLU A 309 15.89 11.87 -21.47
C GLU A 309 15.58 11.53 -22.94
N ASN A 310 16.17 10.45 -23.44
CA ASN A 310 16.00 9.99 -24.82
C ASN A 310 14.75 9.11 -24.97
N SER A 311 13.90 9.41 -25.96
CA SER A 311 12.63 8.71 -26.19
C SER A 311 12.79 7.26 -26.66
N THR A 312 13.82 6.95 -27.45
CA THR A 312 14.14 5.56 -27.84
C THR A 312 14.58 4.75 -26.62
N ARG A 313 15.39 5.34 -25.74
CA ARG A 313 15.82 4.72 -24.49
C ARG A 313 14.65 4.50 -23.53
N ARG A 314 13.74 5.48 -23.38
CA ARG A 314 12.48 5.35 -22.64
C ARG A 314 11.68 4.14 -23.11
N ALA A 315 11.38 4.07 -24.41
CA ALA A 315 10.60 2.97 -24.98
C ALA A 315 11.28 1.60 -24.78
N ALA A 316 12.61 1.54 -24.84
CA ALA A 316 13.36 0.30 -24.57
C ALA A 316 13.27 -0.14 -23.10
N VAL A 317 13.35 0.79 -22.15
CA VAL A 317 13.21 0.48 -20.71
C VAL A 317 11.76 0.12 -20.38
N GLU A 318 10.77 0.82 -20.94
CA GLU A 318 9.34 0.51 -20.79
C GLU A 318 8.99 -0.88 -21.37
N GLN A 319 9.54 -1.23 -22.54
CA GLN A 319 9.37 -2.57 -23.11
C GLN A 319 10.01 -3.65 -22.25
N ALA A 320 11.22 -3.41 -21.70
CA ALA A 320 11.88 -4.33 -20.80
C ALA A 320 11.10 -4.50 -19.48
N PHE A 321 10.48 -3.42 -18.99
CA PHE A 321 9.62 -3.46 -17.80
C PHE A 321 8.42 -4.40 -18.01
N GLN A 322 7.81 -4.45 -19.19
CA GLN A 322 6.70 -5.40 -19.46
C GLN A 322 7.14 -6.86 -19.26
N ALA A 323 8.32 -7.22 -19.77
CA ALA A 323 8.89 -8.57 -19.57
C ALA A 323 9.28 -8.84 -18.12
N TYR A 324 9.83 -7.83 -17.43
CA TYR A 324 10.17 -7.90 -16.01
C TYR A 324 8.92 -8.08 -15.14
N ALA A 325 7.83 -7.35 -15.44
CA ALA A 325 6.57 -7.42 -14.73
C ALA A 325 5.92 -8.82 -14.84
N SER A 326 5.93 -9.44 -16.02
CA SER A 326 5.43 -10.82 -16.17
C SER A 326 6.26 -11.86 -15.40
N ALA A 327 7.54 -11.61 -15.14
CA ALA A 327 8.34 -12.47 -14.27
C ALA A 327 7.98 -12.32 -12.76
N HIS A 328 7.21 -11.30 -12.39
CA HIS A 328 6.74 -11.01 -11.03
C HIS A 328 5.25 -11.30 -10.84
N GLU A 329 4.60 -11.94 -11.82
CA GLU A 329 3.24 -12.46 -11.68
C GLU A 329 3.17 -13.48 -10.53
N LEU A 330 2.05 -13.48 -9.81
CA LEU A 330 1.82 -14.48 -8.78
C LEU A 330 1.80 -15.88 -9.41
N PRO A 331 2.39 -16.90 -8.73
CA PRO A 331 2.40 -18.25 -9.26
C PRO A 331 0.96 -18.74 -9.41
N PRO A 332 0.65 -19.49 -10.48
CA PRO A 332 -0.71 -19.89 -10.77
C PRO A 332 -1.28 -20.71 -9.61
N VAL A 333 -2.56 -20.45 -9.36
CA VAL A 333 -3.41 -21.26 -8.49
C VAL A 333 -3.30 -22.71 -8.94
N VAL A 334 -2.83 -23.56 -8.02
CA VAL A 334 -3.00 -24.99 -8.13
C VAL A 334 -4.42 -25.27 -7.67
N THR A 335 -5.38 -25.18 -8.60
CA THR A 335 -6.60 -25.97 -8.44
C THR A 335 -6.12 -27.39 -8.23
N ASP A 336 -6.37 -27.99 -7.06
CA ASP A 336 -5.89 -29.33 -6.78
C ASP A 336 -6.51 -30.24 -7.85
N ALA A 337 -5.70 -30.67 -8.82
CA ALA A 337 -6.22 -31.28 -10.04
C ALA A 337 -7.03 -32.53 -9.66
N LYS A 338 -6.56 -33.20 -8.60
CA LYS A 338 -7.16 -34.28 -7.80
C LYS A 338 -8.59 -34.07 -7.29
N THR A 339 -9.12 -32.85 -7.27
CA THR A 339 -10.50 -32.56 -6.86
C THR A 339 -11.27 -31.74 -7.90
N SER A 340 -10.61 -31.19 -8.93
CA SER A 340 -11.30 -30.57 -10.06
C SER A 340 -11.93 -31.62 -10.97
N ILE A 341 -13.21 -31.47 -11.32
CA ILE A 341 -13.85 -32.33 -12.33
C ILE A 341 -13.24 -32.02 -13.69
N THR A 342 -12.47 -32.95 -14.25
CA THR A 342 -11.84 -32.83 -15.57
C THR A 342 -12.69 -33.41 -16.68
N GLU A 343 -13.54 -34.39 -16.38
CA GLU A 343 -14.40 -35.06 -17.36
C GLU A 343 -15.78 -35.37 -16.74
N ILE A 344 -16.84 -35.18 -17.52
CA ILE A 344 -18.21 -35.57 -17.19
C ILE A 344 -18.71 -36.53 -18.27
N LEU A 345 -19.30 -37.65 -17.86
CA LEU A 345 -19.95 -38.61 -18.75
C LEU A 345 -21.42 -38.74 -18.36
N ILE A 346 -22.28 -38.81 -19.37
CA ILE A 346 -23.69 -39.19 -19.24
C ILE A 346 -23.83 -40.54 -19.96
N LYS A 347 -24.44 -41.51 -19.28
CA LYS A 347 -24.68 -42.85 -19.84
C LYS A 347 -26.15 -43.24 -19.63
N SER A 348 -26.66 -44.05 -20.55
CA SER A 348 -28.03 -44.58 -20.52
C SER A 348 -28.04 -46.11 -20.62
N GLY A 349 -29.07 -46.76 -20.07
CA GLY A 349 -29.31 -48.20 -20.22
C GLY A 349 -30.17 -48.80 -19.10
N THR A 350 -30.09 -50.13 -18.92
CA THR A 350 -31.02 -50.89 -18.07
C THR A 350 -30.43 -51.31 -16.72
N GLU A 351 -31.30 -51.40 -15.72
CA GLU A 351 -30.98 -51.73 -14.32
C GLU A 351 -30.30 -53.12 -14.16
N GLU A 352 -30.51 -54.02 -15.12
CA GLU A 352 -30.00 -55.40 -15.13
C GLU A 352 -28.50 -55.54 -15.50
N ASN A 353 -27.83 -54.46 -15.94
CA ASN A 353 -26.44 -54.54 -16.41
C ASN A 353 -25.41 -54.29 -15.27
N PRO A 354 -24.62 -55.28 -14.84
CA PRO A 354 -23.66 -55.10 -13.73
C PRO A 354 -22.46 -54.20 -14.08
N TYR A 355 -22.20 -53.95 -15.36
CA TYR A 355 -21.14 -53.04 -15.83
C TYR A 355 -21.61 -51.58 -15.93
N PHE A 356 -22.88 -51.30 -15.68
CA PHE A 356 -23.48 -49.98 -15.83
C PHE A 356 -22.75 -48.92 -15.00
N TYR A 357 -22.41 -49.25 -13.75
CA TYR A 357 -21.74 -48.36 -12.80
C TYR A 357 -20.21 -48.30 -12.94
N GLN A 358 -19.61 -48.95 -13.95
CA GLN A 358 -18.16 -49.14 -14.04
C GLN A 358 -17.57 -48.42 -15.25
N GLU A 359 -16.92 -47.29 -15.01
CA GLU A 359 -16.01 -46.62 -15.96
C GLU A 359 -14.70 -46.30 -15.20
N PRO A 360 -13.55 -46.86 -15.61
CA PRO A 360 -12.30 -46.70 -14.88
C PRO A 360 -11.91 -45.23 -14.65
N GLY A 361 -11.73 -44.86 -13.38
CA GLY A 361 -11.34 -43.50 -12.97
C GLY A 361 -12.51 -42.51 -12.82
N PHE A 362 -13.75 -42.91 -13.07
CA PHE A 362 -14.93 -42.07 -12.83
C PHE A 362 -15.64 -42.46 -11.52
N LYS A 363 -16.10 -41.44 -10.79
CA LYS A 363 -17.06 -41.53 -9.70
C LYS A 363 -18.47 -41.40 -10.26
N VAL A 364 -19.44 -42.11 -9.66
CA VAL A 364 -20.84 -42.10 -10.08
C VAL A 364 -21.68 -41.25 -9.12
N ILE A 365 -22.59 -40.44 -9.67
CA ILE A 365 -23.74 -39.90 -8.93
C ILE A 365 -24.88 -40.93 -9.06
N PRO A 366 -25.30 -41.61 -7.97
CA PRO A 366 -26.24 -42.71 -8.02
C PRO A 366 -27.71 -42.22 -8.08
N GLU A 367 -28.00 -41.31 -9.00
CA GLU A 367 -29.34 -40.76 -9.24
C GLU A 367 -29.78 -41.05 -10.68
N ASN A 368 -31.01 -41.53 -10.86
CA ASN A 368 -31.60 -41.73 -12.18
C ASN A 368 -32.22 -40.42 -12.68
N LEU A 369 -31.59 -39.79 -13.67
CA LEU A 369 -32.06 -38.56 -14.30
C LEU A 369 -33.33 -38.75 -15.18
N ASN A 370 -33.75 -40.00 -15.39
CA ASN A 370 -34.98 -40.40 -16.09
C ASN A 370 -36.08 -40.95 -15.13
N ASP A 371 -35.95 -40.73 -13.82
CA ASP A 371 -36.96 -41.20 -12.85
C ASP A 371 -38.38 -40.68 -13.18
N GLY A 372 -39.39 -41.52 -12.93
CA GLY A 372 -40.78 -41.26 -13.31
C GLY A 372 -41.11 -41.42 -14.81
N THR A 373 -40.22 -42.02 -15.61
CA THR A 373 -40.48 -42.35 -17.02
C THR A 373 -40.33 -43.85 -17.31
N ASP A 374 -40.93 -44.34 -18.39
CA ASP A 374 -40.74 -45.72 -18.91
C ASP A 374 -39.42 -45.88 -19.72
N GLY A 375 -38.50 -44.92 -19.61
CA GLY A 375 -37.24 -44.89 -20.38
C GLY A 375 -36.07 -45.58 -19.67
N ASP A 376 -35.00 -45.81 -20.42
CA ASP A 376 -33.72 -46.28 -19.86
C ASP A 376 -33.23 -45.35 -18.72
N PHE A 377 -32.58 -45.93 -17.72
CA PHE A 377 -31.92 -45.17 -16.65
C PHE A 377 -30.86 -44.27 -17.25
N ILE A 378 -30.78 -43.02 -16.81
CA ILE A 378 -29.69 -42.09 -17.16
C ILE A 378 -28.98 -41.67 -15.87
N PHE A 379 -27.65 -41.71 -15.88
CA PHE A 379 -26.84 -41.33 -14.72
C PHE A 379 -25.64 -40.49 -15.14
N LEU A 380 -25.15 -39.69 -14.20
CA LEU A 380 -23.97 -38.85 -14.37
C LEU A 380 -22.75 -39.51 -13.69
N MET A 381 -21.65 -39.58 -14.43
CA MET A 381 -20.33 -39.92 -13.89
C MET A 381 -19.42 -38.70 -14.04
N TYR A 382 -18.51 -38.50 -13.10
CA TYR A 382 -17.49 -37.47 -13.21
C TYR A 382 -16.13 -38.05 -12.82
N LYS A 383 -15.07 -37.51 -13.41
CA LYS A 383 -13.69 -37.86 -13.08
C LYS A 383 -12.98 -36.62 -12.59
N GLU A 384 -12.30 -36.78 -11.47
CA GLU A 384 -11.36 -35.78 -10.96
C GLU A 384 -10.03 -35.93 -11.70
N GLY A 385 -9.25 -34.85 -11.78
CA GLY A 385 -7.89 -34.87 -12.30
C GLY A 385 -6.92 -35.68 -11.43
N LEU A 386 -5.64 -35.69 -11.81
CA LEU A 386 -4.57 -36.50 -11.19
C LEU A 386 -3.65 -35.70 -10.26
#